data_AF-A0A977PWS5-F1
#
_entry.id   AF-A0A977PWS5-F1
#
_cell.length_a   1.000
_cell.length_b   1.000
_cell.length_c   1.000
_cell.angle_alpha   90.00
_cell.angle_beta   90.00
_cell.angle_gamma   90.00
#
_symmetry.space_group_name_H-M   'P 1'
#
loop_
_entity.id
_entity.type
_entity.pdbx_description
1 polymer ?
#
loop_
_entity_poly.entity_id
_entity_poly.type
_entity_poly.pdbx_seq_one_letter_code
_entity_poly.pdbx_strand_id
1 'polypeptide(L)'
;MKLFKLACDDPKNYERPISHWTGRELAEELVKQGIVESISPRQVGRLWEEADIKPHQSGYWLNPPPDPNFGEKVNDICQAYESAILGEEKGEKTISLDEMTGIQALERKAPDRPMSQGKIQGREFEYTSNVHNLRFIKALKS
;
A
#
# COMPACT_ATOMS: atom_id res chain seq x y z
N MET A 1 23.06 -10.24 13.71
CA MET A 1 23.09 -9.65 12.36
C MET A 1 22.39 -8.28 12.38
N LYS A 2 23.08 -7.21 12.81
CA LYS A 2 22.48 -5.86 13.00
C LYS A 2 22.18 -5.13 11.67
N LEU A 3 22.89 -5.50 10.61
CA LEU A 3 22.80 -4.91 9.27
C LEU A 3 21.39 -4.98 8.65
N PHE A 4 20.74 -6.15 8.72
CA PHE A 4 19.43 -6.36 8.12
C PHE A 4 18.30 -5.71 8.91
N LYS A 5 18.47 -5.57 10.23
CA LYS A 5 17.51 -4.85 11.06
C LYS A 5 17.45 -3.37 10.63
N LEU A 6 18.63 -2.76 10.49
CA LEU A 6 18.74 -1.36 10.05
C LEU A 6 18.11 -1.14 8.67
N ALA A 7 18.29 -2.09 7.74
CA ALA A 7 17.70 -2.08 6.40
C ALA A 7 16.17 -2.05 6.39
N CYS A 8 15.54 -2.67 7.40
CA CYS A 8 14.10 -2.84 7.48
C CYS A 8 13.41 -1.76 8.33
N ASP A 9 14.19 -0.93 9.04
CA ASP A 9 13.67 0.19 9.82
C ASP A 9 13.45 1.42 8.93
N ASP A 10 12.54 2.32 9.34
CA ASP A 10 12.32 3.59 8.64
C ASP A 10 13.54 4.52 8.80
N PRO A 11 14.12 5.06 7.70
CA PRO A 11 15.20 6.04 7.77
C PRO A 11 14.91 7.27 8.65
N LYS A 12 13.63 7.64 8.81
CA LYS A 12 13.22 8.73 9.71
C LYS A 12 13.60 8.47 11.17
N ASN A 13 13.67 7.21 11.59
CA ASN A 13 14.10 6.83 12.93
C ASN A 13 15.58 7.17 13.19
N TYR A 14 16.34 7.46 12.12
CA TYR A 14 17.76 7.81 12.15
C TYR A 14 18.00 9.25 11.68
N GLU A 15 16.97 10.10 11.74
CA GLU A 15 17.01 11.54 11.39
C GLU A 15 17.42 11.81 9.93
N ARG A 16 17.19 10.84 9.02
CA ARG A 16 17.47 11.01 7.60
C ARG A 16 16.21 11.42 6.84
N PRO A 17 16.23 12.53 6.06
CA PRO A 17 15.07 13.00 5.30
C PRO A 17 14.91 12.23 3.98
N ILE A 18 14.93 10.90 4.05
CA ILE A 18 14.78 10.01 2.88
C ILE A 18 13.59 9.09 3.07
N SER A 19 13.00 8.69 1.94
CA SER A 19 11.84 7.78 1.94
C SER A 19 12.24 6.30 2.04
N HIS A 20 13.45 5.94 1.59
CA HIS A 20 13.96 4.57 1.60
C HIS A 20 15.47 4.56 1.75
N TRP A 21 16.02 3.47 2.28
CA TRP A 21 17.47 3.29 2.36
C TRP A 21 18.10 3.17 0.97
N THR A 22 19.08 4.02 0.71
CA THR A 22 20.05 3.77 -0.35
C THR A 22 21.26 2.99 0.20
N GLY A 23 21.96 2.26 -0.66
CA GLY A 23 23.18 1.54 -0.25
C GLY A 23 24.26 2.48 0.31
N ARG A 24 24.27 3.76 -0.12
CA ARG A 24 25.16 4.79 0.40
C ARG A 24 24.79 5.19 1.83
N GLU A 25 23.53 5.55 2.05
CA GLU A 25 23.10 6.08 3.34
C GLU A 25 23.14 5.03 4.43
N LEU A 26 22.83 3.79 4.08
CA LEU A 26 22.99 2.71 5.04
C LEU A 26 24.48 2.41 5.32
N ALA A 27 25.37 2.47 4.32
CA ALA A 27 26.80 2.33 4.57
C ALA A 27 27.30 3.39 5.57
N GLU A 28 26.91 4.65 5.36
CA GLU A 28 27.21 5.76 6.28
C GLU A 28 26.62 5.51 7.67
N GLU A 29 25.38 5.02 7.76
CA GLU A 29 24.72 4.76 9.04
C GLU A 29 25.35 3.58 9.81
N LEU A 30 25.75 2.52 9.12
CA LEU A 30 26.46 1.38 9.73
C LEU A 30 27.80 1.80 10.33
N VAL A 31 28.53 2.69 9.66
CA VAL A 31 29.79 3.26 10.16
C VAL A 31 29.52 4.21 11.33
N LYS A 32 28.52 5.09 11.21
CA LYS A 32 28.11 6.02 12.29
C LYS A 32 27.74 5.29 13.58
N GLN A 33 27.07 4.15 13.49
CA GLN A 33 26.69 3.32 14.64
C GLN A 33 27.80 2.37 15.12
N GLY A 34 28.98 2.39 14.49
CA GLY A 34 30.11 1.53 14.84
C GLY A 34 29.85 0.03 14.62
N ILE A 35 28.91 -0.31 13.74
CA ILE A 35 28.58 -1.71 13.41
C ILE A 35 29.67 -2.32 12.52
N VAL A 36 30.27 -1.50 11.66
CA VAL A 36 31.39 -1.85 10.77
C VAL A 36 32.40 -0.71 10.75
N GLU A 37 33.69 -1.02 10.59
CA GLU A 37 34.73 0.00 10.47
C GLU A 37 34.66 0.73 9.12
N SER A 38 34.41 -0.02 8.04
CA SER A 38 34.14 0.53 6.72
C SER A 38 33.38 -0.48 5.87
N ILE A 39 32.51 0.01 4.99
CA ILE A 39 31.82 -0.82 4.00
C ILE A 39 31.53 0.02 2.76
N SER A 40 31.70 -0.57 1.58
CA SER A 40 31.31 0.13 0.35
C SER A 40 29.80 0.06 0.13
N PRO A 41 29.17 1.10 -0.45
CA PRO A 41 27.75 1.07 -0.83
C PRO A 41 27.38 -0.11 -1.73
N ARG A 42 28.33 -0.56 -2.57
CA ARG A 42 28.15 -1.71 -3.46
C ARG A 42 28.12 -3.04 -2.70
N GLN A 43 28.94 -3.19 -1.65
CA GLN A 43 28.89 -4.35 -0.78
C GLN A 43 27.58 -4.40 0.00
N VAL A 44 27.09 -3.25 0.48
CA VAL A 44 25.76 -3.17 1.11
C VAL A 44 24.67 -3.68 0.16
N GLY A 45 24.67 -3.22 -1.10
CA GLY A 45 23.71 -3.69 -2.11
C GLY A 45 23.75 -5.20 -2.31
N ARG A 46 24.95 -5.78 -2.45
CA ARG A 46 25.14 -7.24 -2.58
C ARG A 46 24.60 -8.02 -1.38
N LEU A 47 24.90 -7.58 -0.16
CA LEU A 47 24.47 -8.26 1.06
C LEU A 47 22.94 -8.32 1.20
N TRP A 48 22.24 -7.28 0.74
CA TRP A 48 20.78 -7.26 0.79
C TRP A 48 20.13 -8.02 -0.36
N GLU A 49 20.74 -8.03 -1.55
CA GLU A 49 20.34 -8.93 -2.63
C GLU A 49 20.46 -10.40 -2.20
N GLU A 50 21.57 -10.77 -1.57
CA GLU A 50 21.78 -12.12 -0.99
C GLU A 50 20.76 -12.47 0.09
N ALA A 51 20.29 -11.46 0.85
CA ALA A 51 19.26 -11.63 1.88
C ALA A 51 17.82 -11.44 1.36
N ASP A 52 17.62 -11.29 0.05
CA ASP A 52 16.32 -11.02 -0.60
C ASP A 52 15.54 -9.86 0.06
N ILE A 53 16.25 -8.77 0.35
CA ILE A 53 15.75 -7.54 0.93
C ILE A 53 15.75 -6.46 -0.15
N LYS A 54 14.61 -5.79 -0.33
CA LYS A 54 14.41 -4.79 -1.40
C LYS A 54 13.93 -3.46 -0.81
N PRO A 55 14.83 -2.67 -0.18
CA PRO A 55 14.44 -1.44 0.52
C PRO A 55 13.88 -0.36 -0.41
N HIS A 56 14.25 -0.41 -1.69
CA HIS A 56 13.77 0.51 -2.72
C HIS A 56 12.40 0.12 -3.29
N GLN A 57 11.79 -0.99 -2.86
CA GLN A 57 10.51 -1.48 -3.36
C GLN A 57 9.42 -1.38 -2.29
N SER A 58 8.29 -0.85 -2.69
CA SER A 58 7.06 -0.80 -1.90
C SER A 58 5.88 -1.15 -2.80
N GLY A 59 4.95 -1.98 -2.31
CA GLY A 59 3.69 -2.30 -2.99
C GLY A 59 2.51 -1.87 -2.14
N TYR A 60 1.37 -1.54 -2.77
CA TYR A 60 0.14 -1.34 -2.01
C TYR A 60 -0.39 -2.68 -1.49
N TRP A 61 -0.86 -2.69 -0.26
CA TRP A 61 -1.59 -3.83 0.30
C TRP A 61 -2.94 -3.36 0.81
N LEU A 62 -3.94 -4.21 0.63
CA LEU A 62 -5.28 -3.99 1.13
C LEU A 62 -5.36 -4.61 2.53
N ASN A 63 -5.68 -3.79 3.52
CA ASN A 63 -5.99 -4.22 4.87
C ASN A 63 -7.50 -4.04 5.14
N PRO A 64 -8.38 -4.82 4.50
CA PRO A 64 -9.80 -4.67 4.73
C PRO A 64 -10.13 -5.07 6.17
N PRO A 65 -10.76 -4.19 6.97
CA PRO A 65 -11.24 -4.58 8.28
C PRO A 65 -12.30 -5.68 8.13
N PRO A 66 -12.38 -6.65 9.07
CA PRO A 66 -13.43 -7.64 9.07
C PRO A 66 -14.81 -6.97 9.10
N ASP A 67 -15.65 -7.32 8.13
CA ASP A 67 -17.00 -6.79 8.01
C ASP A 67 -18.00 -7.93 8.30
N PRO A 68 -18.78 -7.87 9.38
CA PRO A 68 -19.81 -8.87 9.68
C PRO A 68 -20.82 -9.06 8.55
N ASN A 69 -21.03 -8.02 7.74
CA ASN A 69 -22.00 -8.01 6.65
C ASN A 69 -21.32 -8.21 5.29
N PHE A 70 -20.08 -8.73 5.27
CA PHE A 70 -19.33 -8.95 4.04
C PHE A 70 -20.10 -9.80 3.02
N GLY A 71 -20.72 -10.89 3.47
CA GLY A 71 -21.50 -11.78 2.61
C GLY A 71 -22.71 -11.09 1.96
N GLU A 72 -23.45 -10.29 2.73
CA GLU A 72 -24.59 -9.52 2.22
C GLU A 72 -24.15 -8.50 1.17
N LYS A 73 -23.09 -7.74 1.46
CA LYS A 73 -22.56 -6.74 0.52
C LYS A 73 -22.04 -7.35 -0.78
N VAL A 74 -21.37 -8.51 -0.70
CA VAL A 74 -20.94 -9.24 -1.90
C VAL A 74 -22.14 -9.68 -2.71
N ASN A 75 -23.16 -10.23 -2.06
CA ASN A 75 -24.38 -10.64 -2.72
C ASN A 75 -25.09 -9.47 -3.39
N ASP A 76 -25.21 -8.32 -2.72
CA ASP A 76 -25.82 -7.10 -3.29
C ASP A 76 -25.08 -6.63 -4.55
N ILE A 77 -23.74 -6.65 -4.53
CA ILE A 77 -22.92 -6.29 -5.69
C ILE A 77 -23.15 -7.29 -6.83
N CYS A 78 -23.10 -8.60 -6.55
CA CYS A 78 -23.36 -9.62 -7.56
C CYS A 78 -24.75 -9.47 -8.18
N GLN A 79 -25.78 -9.25 -7.37
CA GLN A 79 -27.15 -9.01 -7.84
C GLN A 79 -27.27 -7.75 -8.69
N ALA A 80 -26.54 -6.68 -8.36
CA ALA A 80 -26.51 -5.47 -9.17
C ALA A 80 -25.94 -5.74 -10.58
N TYR A 81 -24.88 -6.56 -10.69
CA TYR A 81 -24.33 -6.97 -11.98
C TYR A 81 -25.27 -7.89 -12.76
N GLU A 82 -25.88 -8.88 -12.12
CA GLU A 82 -26.87 -9.76 -12.76
C GLU A 82 -28.06 -8.96 -13.30
N SER A 83 -28.57 -8.03 -12.50
CA SER A 83 -29.67 -7.14 -12.88
C SER A 83 -29.29 -6.24 -14.05
N ALA A 84 -28.04 -5.77 -14.10
CA ALA A 84 -27.54 -4.97 -15.21
C ALA A 84 -27.56 -5.75 -16.54
N ILE A 85 -27.12 -7.01 -16.52
CA ILE A 85 -27.13 -7.90 -17.68
C ILE A 85 -28.56 -8.15 -18.15
N LEU A 86 -29.47 -8.49 -17.22
CA LEU A 86 -30.88 -8.73 -17.54
C LEU A 86 -31.61 -7.47 -18.05
N GLY A 87 -31.20 -6.29 -17.56
CA GLY A 87 -31.70 -5.01 -18.02
C GLY A 87 -31.29 -4.74 -19.46
N GLU A 88 -30.04 -5.03 -19.82
CA GLU A 88 -29.53 -4.87 -21.19
C GLU A 88 -30.32 -5.71 -22.19
N GLU A 89 -30.65 -6.96 -21.85
CA GLU A 89 -31.50 -7.83 -22.69
C GLU A 89 -32.89 -7.23 -22.95
N LYS A 90 -33.37 -6.36 -22.06
CA LYS A 90 -34.66 -5.64 -22.15
C LYS A 90 -34.52 -4.25 -22.77
N GLY A 91 -33.32 -3.85 -23.20
CA GLY A 91 -33.02 -2.53 -23.74
C GLY A 91 -32.79 -1.45 -22.69
N GLU A 92 -32.68 -1.80 -21.41
CA GLU A 92 -32.31 -0.88 -20.33
C GLU A 92 -30.79 -0.69 -20.29
N LYS A 93 -30.32 0.53 -19.98
CA LYS A 93 -28.88 0.81 -19.84
C LYS A 93 -28.51 0.97 -18.38
N THR A 94 -27.50 0.22 -17.95
CA THR A 94 -26.91 0.38 -16.62
C THR A 94 -25.64 1.20 -16.73
N ILE A 95 -25.50 2.20 -15.86
CA ILE A 95 -24.31 3.05 -15.77
C ILE A 95 -23.73 2.88 -14.36
N SER A 96 -22.43 2.55 -14.29
CA SER A 96 -21.67 2.60 -13.05
C SER A 96 -20.97 3.95 -12.96
N LEU A 97 -21.16 4.65 -11.85
CA LEU A 97 -20.44 5.88 -11.52
C LEU A 97 -19.51 5.56 -10.37
N ASP A 98 -18.21 5.50 -10.67
CA ASP A 98 -17.19 5.54 -9.64
C ASP A 98 -16.88 7.02 -9.36
N GLU A 99 -17.23 7.51 -8.18
CA GLU A 99 -16.79 8.84 -7.77
C GLU A 99 -15.27 8.82 -7.61
N MET A 100 -14.53 9.55 -8.43
CA MET A 100 -13.18 9.97 -8.03
C MET A 100 -12.63 11.12 -8.88
N THR A 101 -12.33 12.26 -8.25
CA THR A 101 -11.13 13.09 -8.54
C THR A 101 -11.00 14.21 -7.51
N GLY A 102 -9.84 14.32 -6.85
CA GLY A 102 -9.50 15.45 -5.97
C GLY A 102 -9.67 15.23 -4.46
N ILE A 103 -10.02 14.02 -4.02
CA ILE A 103 -10.09 13.71 -2.58
C ILE A 103 -8.68 13.77 -1.99
N GLN A 104 -8.42 14.78 -1.16
CA GLN A 104 -7.18 14.88 -0.41
C GLN A 104 -7.12 13.72 0.60
N ALA A 105 -6.14 12.84 0.44
CA ALA A 105 -5.80 11.84 1.45
C ALA A 105 -5.15 12.55 2.65
N LEU A 106 -5.81 12.50 3.81
CA LEU A 106 -5.32 13.14 5.04
C LEU A 106 -4.26 12.28 5.70
N GLU A 107 -4.62 11.04 6.01
CA GLU A 107 -3.75 10.05 6.64
C GLU A 107 -4.13 8.64 6.18
N ARG A 108 -3.21 7.70 6.33
CA ARG A 108 -3.47 6.28 6.07
C ARG A 108 -4.32 5.70 7.20
N LYS A 109 -5.26 4.81 6.88
CA LYS A 109 -6.14 4.19 7.90
C LYS A 109 -5.43 3.18 8.79
N ALA A 110 -4.33 2.62 8.32
CA ALA A 110 -3.51 1.66 9.03
C ALA A 110 -2.02 1.95 8.78
N PRO A 111 -1.13 1.52 9.68
CA PRO A 111 0.31 1.66 9.48
C PRO A 111 0.80 0.78 8.33
N ASP A 112 1.84 1.25 7.63
CA ASP A 112 2.53 0.46 6.61
C ASP A 112 3.08 -0.83 7.21
N ARG A 113 2.99 -1.92 6.44
CA ARG A 113 3.60 -3.19 6.80
C ARG A 113 5.11 -3.09 6.54
N PRO A 114 5.95 -3.32 7.56
CA PRO A 114 7.39 -3.26 7.40
C PRO A 114 7.87 -4.34 6.43
N MET A 115 8.94 -4.02 5.73
CA MET A 115 9.64 -4.99 4.88
C MET A 115 10.31 -6.09 5.72
N SER A 116 10.49 -7.26 5.14
CA SER A 116 11.22 -8.37 5.72
C SER A 116 11.90 -9.18 4.62
N GLN A 117 12.73 -10.16 4.98
CA GLN A 117 13.30 -11.10 4.01
C GLN A 117 12.22 -11.69 3.09
N GLY A 118 12.39 -11.54 1.77
CA GLY A 118 11.46 -11.96 0.73
C GLY A 118 10.15 -11.20 0.64
N LYS A 119 9.95 -10.15 1.44
CA LYS A 119 8.73 -9.32 1.44
C LYS A 119 9.08 -7.85 1.35
N ILE A 120 8.63 -7.22 0.28
CA ILE A 120 8.73 -5.76 0.11
C ILE A 120 7.84 -5.04 1.14
N GLN A 121 8.07 -3.74 1.33
CA GLN A 121 7.22 -2.91 2.18
C GLN A 121 5.78 -2.90 1.63
N GLY A 122 4.79 -3.11 2.51
CA GLY A 122 3.38 -2.98 2.18
C GLY A 122 2.88 -1.60 2.57
N ARG A 123 2.58 -0.73 1.61
CA ARG A 123 1.95 0.57 1.86
C ARG A 123 0.45 0.46 1.98
N GLU A 124 -0.12 0.98 3.06
CA GLU A 124 -1.55 0.94 3.28
C GLU A 124 -2.30 1.63 2.12
N PHE A 125 -3.24 0.92 1.51
CA PHE A 125 -4.03 1.45 0.41
C PHE A 125 -5.05 2.47 0.91
N GLU A 126 -5.76 2.18 2.00
CA GLU A 126 -6.85 3.02 2.46
C GLU A 126 -6.37 4.29 3.19
N TYR A 127 -7.11 5.37 3.01
CA TYR A 127 -6.84 6.65 3.64
C TYR A 127 -8.13 7.29 4.17
N THR A 128 -7.99 8.17 5.16
CA THR A 128 -9.08 9.02 5.63
C THR A 128 -9.13 10.27 4.75
N SER A 129 -10.34 10.75 4.49
CA SER A 129 -10.62 11.96 3.73
C SER A 129 -11.72 12.75 4.41
N ASN A 130 -11.82 14.05 4.09
CA ASN A 130 -12.87 14.92 4.63
C ASN A 130 -14.23 14.76 3.92
N VAL A 131 -14.34 13.87 2.94
CA VAL A 131 -15.54 13.74 2.11
C VAL A 131 -16.41 12.61 2.65
N HIS A 132 -17.66 12.93 2.98
CA HIS A 132 -18.68 11.94 3.33
C HIS A 132 -19.05 11.18 2.04
N ASN A 133 -18.75 9.88 1.98
CA ASN A 133 -19.08 9.03 0.83
C ASN A 133 -20.60 9.05 0.58
N LEU A 134 -21.05 9.73 -0.48
CA LEU A 134 -22.42 9.66 -0.97
C LEU A 134 -22.48 8.62 -2.07
N ARG A 135 -22.96 7.41 -1.76
CA ARG A 135 -23.27 6.40 -2.78
C ARG A 135 -24.68 6.65 -3.32
N PHE A 136 -24.79 7.19 -4.54
CA PHE A 136 -26.04 7.21 -5.30
C PHE A 136 -25.93 6.28 -6.51
N ILE A 137 -26.61 5.14 -6.47
CA ILE A 137 -26.91 4.36 -7.68
C ILE A 137 -28.30 4.80 -8.15
N LYS A 138 -28.37 5.53 -9.26
CA LYS A 138 -29.64 5.90 -9.88
C LYS A 138 -29.78 5.20 -11.22
N ALA A 139 -30.65 4.21 -11.30
CA ALA A 139 -31.10 3.65 -12.57
C ALA A 139 -31.96 4.72 -13.29
N LEU A 140 -31.56 5.10 -14.50
CA LEU A 140 -32.34 5.96 -15.39
C LEU A 140 -33.09 5.06 -16.37
N LYS A 141 -34.43 5.08 -16.31
CA LYS A 141 -35.30 4.55 -17.37
C LYS A 141 -35.55 5.64 -18.41
N SER A 142 -35.43 5.30 -19.69
CA SER A 142 -35.85 6.15 -20.81
C SER A 142 -37.36 6.22 -20.90
#